data_AF-A0A2E1JZ92-F1
#
_entry.id   AF-A0A2E1JZ92-F1
#
_cell.length_a   1.000
_cell.length_b   1.000
_cell.length_c   1.000
_cell.angle_alpha   90.00
_cell.angle_beta   90.00
_cell.angle_gamma   90.00
#
_symmetry.space_group_name_H-M   'P 1'
#
loop_
_entity.id
_entity.type
_entity.pdbx_description
1 polymer ?
#
loop_
_entity_poly.entity_id
_entity_poly.type
_entity_poly.pdbx_seq_one_letter_code
_entity_poly.pdbx_strand_id
1 'polypeptide(L)'
;MAKLKAYTLVFKLIKNCSLVLALEMSIACILAVKLGVQLAEISNLKSPVVSALWCTISTIIVMQATWQKSLEAGINRIIGSGFGSAIPAIFLSYFGTGTTTFVACIVTLVVLCSILNKIDSLRLALLTMAVIYIVCKLNNGLNILDTSFSRFIESLLGIAITMVVRSISIPLHTYVDSVIKTNLDYNIPTK
;
A
#
# COMPACT_ATOMS: atom_id res chain seq x y z
N MET A 1 -13.47 -41.78 6.87
CA MET A 1 -13.72 -40.69 7.85
C MET A 1 -12.47 -39.91 8.26
N ALA A 2 -11.35 -40.54 8.67
CA ALA A 2 -10.16 -39.80 9.15
C ALA A 2 -9.54 -38.81 8.13
N LYS A 3 -9.40 -39.23 6.85
CA LYS A 3 -8.92 -38.35 5.77
C LYS A 3 -9.82 -37.13 5.57
N LEU A 4 -11.14 -37.31 5.58
CA LEU A 4 -12.12 -36.24 5.40
C LEU A 4 -12.01 -35.18 6.52
N LYS A 5 -11.88 -35.64 7.78
CA LYS A 5 -11.68 -34.76 8.95
C LYS A 5 -10.36 -33.98 8.88
N ALA A 6 -9.30 -34.60 8.37
CA ALA A 6 -8.02 -33.94 8.14
C ALA A 6 -8.11 -32.84 7.07
N TYR A 7 -8.82 -33.09 5.95
CA TYR A 7 -9.05 -32.06 4.93
C TYR A 7 -9.86 -30.87 5.47
N THR A 8 -10.93 -31.11 6.24
CA THR A 8 -11.72 -30.03 6.84
C THR A 8 -10.88 -29.20 7.82
N LEU A 9 -9.99 -29.84 8.58
CA LEU A 9 -9.09 -29.15 9.51
C LEU A 9 -8.06 -28.28 8.76
N VAL A 10 -7.47 -28.80 7.69
CA VAL A 10 -6.51 -28.08 6.83
C VAL A 10 -7.17 -26.87 6.17
N PHE A 11 -8.37 -27.02 5.59
CA PHE A 11 -9.09 -25.89 4.98
C PHE A 11 -9.53 -24.83 6.01
N LYS A 12 -9.93 -25.26 7.21
CA LYS A 12 -10.23 -24.34 8.32
C LYS A 12 -8.99 -23.59 8.78
N LEU A 13 -7.82 -24.23 8.80
CA LEU A 13 -6.52 -23.59 9.04
C LEU A 13 -6.14 -22.60 7.95
N ILE A 14 -6.33 -22.95 6.67
CA ILE A 14 -6.07 -22.04 5.52
C ILE A 14 -6.90 -20.75 5.63
N LYS A 15 -8.18 -20.88 6.00
CA LYS A 15 -9.08 -19.74 6.18
C LYS A 15 -8.77 -18.93 7.46
N ASN A 16 -8.52 -19.60 8.57
CA ASN A 16 -8.27 -18.93 9.85
C ASN A 16 -6.87 -18.30 9.94
N CYS A 17 -5.85 -18.86 9.28
CA CYS A 17 -4.50 -18.31 9.25
C CYS A 17 -4.28 -17.28 8.13
N SER A 18 -5.31 -16.89 7.37
CA SER A 18 -5.20 -15.93 6.25
C SER A 18 -4.05 -16.28 5.28
N LEU A 19 -3.81 -17.57 5.05
CA LEU A 19 -2.61 -18.06 4.36
C LEU A 19 -2.55 -17.58 2.90
N VAL A 20 -3.72 -17.47 2.26
CA VAL A 20 -3.86 -16.92 0.90
C VAL A 20 -3.39 -15.47 0.85
N LEU A 21 -3.83 -14.64 1.80
CA LEU A 21 -3.42 -13.25 1.90
C LEU A 21 -1.91 -13.12 2.17
N ALA A 22 -1.35 -14.01 2.98
CA ALA A 22 0.09 -14.03 3.25
C ALA A 22 0.91 -14.32 1.97
N LEU A 23 0.46 -15.27 1.14
CA LEU A 23 1.10 -15.58 -0.14
C LEU A 23 0.96 -14.43 -1.15
N GLU A 24 -0.24 -13.86 -1.28
CA GLU A 24 -0.48 -12.67 -2.13
C GLU A 24 0.41 -11.50 -1.74
N MET A 25 0.46 -11.18 -0.45
CA MET A 25 1.30 -10.11 0.09
C MET A 25 2.77 -10.37 -0.19
N SER A 26 3.24 -11.62 -0.01
CA SER A 26 4.65 -11.99 -0.25
C SER A 26 5.03 -11.79 -1.72
N ILE A 27 4.19 -12.28 -2.64
CA ILE A 27 4.40 -12.13 -4.08
C ILE A 27 4.40 -10.64 -4.47
N ALA A 28 3.40 -9.89 -4.01
CA ALA A 28 3.27 -8.47 -4.31
C ALA A 28 4.47 -7.66 -3.78
N CYS A 29 4.93 -7.93 -2.57
CA CYS A 29 6.10 -7.25 -1.99
C CYS A 29 7.39 -7.56 -2.74
N ILE A 30 7.61 -8.80 -3.18
CA ILE A 30 8.78 -9.16 -4.00
C ILE A 30 8.76 -8.40 -5.33
N LEU A 31 7.60 -8.32 -5.98
CA LEU A 31 7.43 -7.53 -7.20
C LEU A 31 7.66 -6.04 -6.95
N ALA A 32 7.12 -5.51 -5.84
CA ALA A 32 7.27 -4.10 -5.47
C ALA A 32 8.73 -3.70 -5.22
N VAL A 33 9.51 -4.55 -4.56
CA VAL A 33 10.96 -4.30 -4.39
C VAL A 33 11.65 -4.26 -5.75
N LYS A 34 11.45 -5.28 -6.60
CA LYS A 34 12.14 -5.37 -7.90
C LYS A 34 11.75 -4.22 -8.83
N LEU A 35 10.45 -3.98 -9.00
CA LEU A 35 9.95 -2.94 -9.88
C LEU A 35 10.24 -1.54 -9.34
N GLY A 36 10.29 -1.34 -8.02
CA GLY A 36 10.68 -0.07 -7.41
C GLY A 36 12.15 0.28 -7.63
N VAL A 37 13.06 -0.70 -7.56
CA VAL A 37 14.47 -0.50 -7.96
C VAL A 37 14.56 -0.14 -9.43
N GLN A 38 13.93 -0.93 -10.31
CA GLN A 38 13.96 -0.70 -11.76
C GLN A 38 13.40 0.68 -12.14
N LEU A 39 12.29 1.10 -11.52
CA LEU A 39 11.70 2.41 -11.74
C LEU A 39 12.69 3.53 -11.41
N ALA A 40 13.44 3.38 -10.30
CA ALA A 40 14.41 4.37 -9.88
C ALA A 40 15.64 4.44 -10.79
N GLU A 41 16.11 3.30 -11.27
CA GLU A 41 17.23 3.22 -12.23
C GLU A 41 16.85 3.89 -13.56
N ILE A 42 15.67 3.58 -14.10
CA ILE A 42 15.16 4.19 -15.34
C ILE A 42 14.98 5.70 -15.19
N SER A 43 14.54 6.14 -14.01
CA SER A 43 14.30 7.55 -13.71
C SER A 43 15.54 8.30 -13.23
N ASN A 44 16.72 7.66 -13.20
CA ASN A 44 17.97 8.20 -12.67
C ASN A 44 17.84 8.81 -11.25
N LEU A 45 16.98 8.21 -10.41
CA LEU A 45 16.79 8.67 -9.04
C LEU A 45 18.03 8.33 -8.21
N LYS A 46 18.49 9.28 -7.39
CA LYS A 46 19.68 9.11 -6.55
C LYS A 46 19.53 8.04 -5.45
N SER A 47 18.36 7.42 -5.29
CA SER A 47 18.15 6.42 -4.24
C SER A 47 17.17 5.29 -4.64
N PRO A 48 17.64 4.27 -5.38
CA PRO A 48 16.84 3.11 -5.76
C PRO A 48 16.28 2.33 -4.57
N VAL A 49 17.03 2.25 -3.48
CA VAL A 49 16.61 1.56 -2.25
C VAL A 49 15.38 2.23 -1.63
N VAL A 50 15.33 3.56 -1.59
CA VAL A 50 14.19 4.26 -1.01
C VAL A 50 12.97 4.16 -1.93
N SER A 51 13.16 4.14 -3.26
CA SER A 51 12.07 3.85 -4.20
C SER A 51 11.46 2.46 -3.98
N ALA A 52 12.30 1.43 -3.87
CA ALA A 52 11.86 0.06 -3.56
C ALA A 52 11.09 0.00 -2.24
N LEU A 53 11.62 0.62 -1.19
CA LEU A 53 10.96 0.73 0.12
C LEU A 53 9.56 1.35 -0.02
N TRP A 54 9.44 2.45 -0.76
CA TRP A 54 8.18 3.18 -0.86
C TRP A 54 7.12 2.41 -1.65
N CYS A 55 7.53 1.76 -2.75
CA CYS A 55 6.67 0.84 -3.51
C CYS A 55 6.16 -0.31 -2.62
N THR A 56 7.04 -0.90 -1.81
CA THR A 56 6.68 -1.97 -0.88
C THR A 56 5.73 -1.49 0.21
N ILE A 57 5.96 -0.32 0.83
CA ILE A 57 5.04 0.25 1.83
C ILE A 57 3.67 0.49 1.22
N SER A 58 3.60 1.08 0.03
CA SER A 58 2.33 1.29 -0.68
C SER A 58 1.60 -0.03 -0.92
N THR A 59 2.34 -1.06 -1.35
CA THR A 59 1.78 -2.41 -1.56
C THR A 59 1.19 -2.98 -0.27
N ILE A 60 1.92 -2.90 0.84
CA ILE A 60 1.47 -3.41 2.15
C ILE A 60 0.22 -2.68 2.63
N ILE A 61 0.16 -1.35 2.47
CA ILE A 61 -0.99 -0.55 2.91
C ILE A 61 -2.25 -0.89 2.09
N VAL A 62 -2.08 -1.07 0.78
CA VAL A 62 -3.19 -1.28 -0.15
C VAL A 62 -3.69 -2.72 -0.14
N MET A 63 -2.82 -3.69 0.15
CA MET A 63 -3.20 -5.11 0.17
C MET A 63 -4.03 -5.43 1.43
N GLN A 64 -5.33 -5.59 1.25
CA GLN A 64 -6.30 -5.86 2.31
C GLN A 64 -6.98 -7.23 2.14
N ALA A 65 -7.61 -7.69 3.22
CA ALA A 65 -8.27 -8.99 3.29
C ALA A 65 -9.40 -9.20 2.28
N THR A 66 -9.99 -8.13 1.72
CA THR A 66 -11.02 -8.21 0.67
C THR A 66 -10.71 -7.24 -0.47
N TRP A 67 -11.20 -7.53 -1.68
CA TRP A 67 -11.02 -6.69 -2.86
C TRP A 67 -11.51 -5.26 -2.65
N GLN A 68 -12.71 -5.09 -2.10
CA GLN A 68 -13.31 -3.78 -1.85
C GLN A 68 -12.48 -2.96 -0.88
N LYS A 69 -11.96 -3.58 0.20
CA LYS A 69 -11.05 -2.92 1.14
C LYS A 69 -9.72 -2.55 0.49
N SER A 70 -9.18 -3.40 -0.39
CA SER A 70 -7.95 -3.07 -1.12
C SER A 70 -8.16 -1.89 -2.06
N LEU A 71 -9.31 -1.84 -2.75
CA LEU A 71 -9.67 -0.73 -3.63
C LEU A 71 -9.82 0.58 -2.84
N GLU A 72 -10.54 0.54 -1.72
CA GLU A 72 -10.71 1.68 -0.83
C GLU A 72 -9.37 2.18 -0.27
N ALA A 73 -8.52 1.25 0.21
CA ALA A 73 -7.18 1.57 0.66
C ALA A 73 -6.31 2.15 -0.47
N GLY A 74 -6.45 1.66 -1.70
CA GLY A 74 -5.82 2.19 -2.90
C GLY A 74 -6.22 3.63 -3.17
N ILE A 75 -7.52 3.93 -3.18
CA ILE A 75 -8.04 5.29 -3.38
C ILE A 75 -7.53 6.22 -2.28
N ASN A 76 -7.62 5.80 -1.02
CA ASN A 76 -7.10 6.57 0.11
C ASN A 76 -5.58 6.82 -0.01
N ARG A 77 -4.83 5.86 -0.56
CA ARG A 77 -3.39 6.01 -0.82
C ARG A 77 -3.11 6.96 -1.97
N ILE A 78 -3.91 6.97 -3.04
CA ILE A 78 -3.78 7.96 -4.14
C ILE A 78 -4.02 9.37 -3.59
N ILE A 79 -5.12 9.58 -2.88
CA ILE A 79 -5.49 10.88 -2.31
C ILE A 79 -4.44 11.32 -1.28
N GLY A 80 -4.08 10.42 -0.36
CA GLY A 80 -3.09 10.67 0.68
C GLY A 80 -1.72 11.00 0.10
N SER A 81 -1.19 10.18 -0.78
CA SER A 81 0.14 10.43 -1.37
C SER A 81 0.14 11.60 -2.36
N GLY A 82 -0.99 11.91 -2.99
CA GLY A 82 -1.14 13.11 -3.81
C GLY A 82 -0.99 14.39 -2.99
N PHE A 83 -1.82 14.58 -1.95
CA PHE A 83 -1.67 15.75 -1.07
C PHE A 83 -0.35 15.72 -0.29
N GLY A 84 0.02 14.55 0.21
CA GLY A 84 1.25 14.32 0.96
C GLY A 84 2.53 14.53 0.16
N SER A 85 2.48 14.56 -1.18
CA SER A 85 3.60 14.95 -2.04
C SER A 85 3.49 16.40 -2.53
N ALA A 86 2.29 16.88 -2.88
CA ALA A 86 2.08 18.23 -3.39
C ALA A 86 2.40 19.32 -2.35
N ILE A 87 1.94 19.16 -1.10
CA ILE A 87 2.16 20.17 -0.05
C ILE A 87 3.64 20.34 0.28
N PRO A 88 4.43 19.30 0.60
CA PRO A 88 5.85 19.48 0.85
C PRO A 88 6.62 19.94 -0.40
N ALA A 89 6.22 19.52 -1.61
CA ALA A 89 6.83 20.02 -2.84
C ALA A 89 6.79 21.55 -2.93
N ILE A 90 5.66 22.15 -2.56
CA ILE A 90 5.50 23.62 -2.53
C ILE A 90 6.28 24.19 -1.35
N PHE A 91 5.97 23.76 -0.13
CA PHE A 91 6.46 24.42 1.09
C PHE A 91 7.99 24.30 1.26
N LEU A 92 8.57 23.13 1.00
CA LEU A 92 10.01 22.96 1.15
C LEU A 92 10.77 23.70 0.04
N SER A 93 10.20 23.83 -1.16
CA SER A 93 10.84 24.57 -2.26
C SER A 93 10.92 26.07 -1.98
N TYR A 94 9.93 26.65 -1.31
CA TYR A 94 9.93 28.09 -0.97
C TYR A 94 10.58 28.41 0.38
N PHE A 95 10.42 27.55 1.38
CA PHE A 95 10.81 27.83 2.77
C PHE A 95 11.94 26.92 3.30
N GLY A 96 12.44 25.99 2.50
CA GLY A 96 13.49 25.04 2.90
C GLY A 96 13.04 23.97 3.90
N THR A 97 13.99 23.19 4.40
CA THR A 97 13.75 22.01 5.28
C THR A 97 13.74 22.34 6.79
N GLY A 98 13.30 23.55 7.14
CA GLY A 98 13.17 24.00 8.53
C GLY A 98 12.07 23.29 9.34
N THR A 99 12.18 23.31 10.67
CA THR A 99 11.16 22.75 11.57
C THR A 99 9.83 23.51 11.46
N THR A 100 9.88 24.83 11.24
CA THR A 100 8.71 25.66 11.00
C THR A 100 7.97 25.26 9.72
N THR A 101 8.71 25.01 8.63
CA THR A 101 8.15 24.51 7.37
C THR A 101 7.48 23.16 7.56
N PHE A 102 8.07 22.26 8.35
CA PHE A 102 7.48 20.96 8.66
C PHE A 102 6.13 21.09 9.38
N VAL A 103 6.05 21.93 10.42
CA VAL A 103 4.80 22.22 11.13
C VAL A 103 3.76 22.83 10.18
N ALA A 104 4.18 23.76 9.32
CA ALA A 104 3.29 24.39 8.35
C ALA A 104 2.70 23.36 7.36
N CYS A 105 3.49 22.39 6.90
CA CYS A 105 3.01 21.28 6.08
C CYS A 105 1.95 20.43 6.82
N ILE A 106 2.19 20.08 8.09
CA ILE A 106 1.24 19.30 8.90
C ILE A 106 -0.08 20.04 9.03
N VAL A 107 -0.05 21.31 9.46
CA VAL A 107 -1.26 22.12 9.65
C VAL A 107 -2.02 22.24 8.34
N THR A 108 -1.31 22.53 7.24
CA THR A 108 -1.93 22.66 5.91
C THR A 108 -2.60 21.36 5.48
N LEU A 109 -1.95 20.20 5.65
CA LEU A 109 -2.54 18.90 5.31
C LEU A 109 -3.76 18.56 6.17
N VAL A 110 -3.70 18.82 7.48
CA VAL A 110 -4.83 18.58 8.39
C VAL A 110 -6.03 19.43 7.99
N VAL A 111 -5.81 20.73 7.76
CA VAL A 111 -6.88 21.66 7.36
C VAL A 111 -7.44 21.25 5.99
N LEU A 112 -6.58 20.97 5.01
CA LEU A 112 -7.00 20.61 3.65
C LEU A 112 -7.79 19.30 3.62
N CYS A 113 -7.30 18.25 4.29
CA CYS A 113 -8.02 16.97 4.38
C CYS A 113 -9.35 17.11 5.13
N SER A 114 -9.43 18.00 6.13
CA SER A 114 -10.67 18.26 6.88
C SER A 114 -11.70 18.98 6.01
N ILE A 115 -11.31 20.04 5.31
CA ILE A 115 -12.22 20.81 4.42
C ILE A 115 -12.74 19.94 3.27
N LEU A 116 -11.90 19.05 2.73
CA LEU A 116 -12.27 18.16 1.63
C LEU A 116 -13.01 16.88 2.09
N ASN A 117 -13.29 16.72 3.39
CA ASN A 117 -13.87 15.50 3.97
C ASN A 117 -13.09 14.22 3.59
N LYS A 118 -11.74 14.30 3.58
CA LYS A 118 -10.81 13.20 3.28
C LYS A 118 -9.97 12.81 4.50
N ILE A 119 -10.57 12.80 5.68
CA ILE A 119 -9.88 12.51 6.95
C ILE A 119 -9.29 11.09 6.96
N ASP A 120 -9.92 10.12 6.27
CA ASP A 120 -9.41 8.75 6.16
C ASP A 120 -8.05 8.69 5.45
N SER A 121 -7.78 9.64 4.56
CA SER A 121 -6.51 9.77 3.83
C SER A 121 -5.45 10.59 4.59
N LEU A 122 -5.82 11.28 5.68
CA LEU A 122 -4.94 12.21 6.40
C LEU A 122 -3.68 11.52 6.92
N ARG A 123 -3.82 10.33 7.52
CA ARG A 123 -2.68 9.57 8.05
C ARG A 123 -1.68 9.22 6.94
N LEU A 124 -2.18 8.88 5.74
CA LEU A 124 -1.35 8.55 4.59
C LEU A 124 -0.69 9.80 3.99
N ALA A 125 -1.38 10.94 4.00
CA ALA A 125 -0.82 12.22 3.56
C ALA A 125 0.32 12.69 4.48
N LEU A 126 0.10 12.67 5.80
CA LEU A 126 1.11 13.03 6.79
C LEU A 126 2.32 12.08 6.73
N LEU A 127 2.10 10.77 6.56
CA LEU A 127 3.19 9.81 6.38
C LEU A 127 4.04 10.13 5.15
N THR A 128 3.40 10.40 4.00
CA THR A 128 4.10 10.74 2.75
C THR A 128 4.90 12.02 2.90
N MET A 129 4.29 13.05 3.49
CA MET A 129 4.94 14.33 3.73
C MET A 129 6.13 14.20 4.68
N ALA A 130 5.99 13.44 5.77
CA ALA A 130 7.07 13.20 6.72
C ALA A 130 8.27 12.51 6.05
N VAL A 131 8.03 11.51 5.20
CA VAL A 131 9.11 10.84 4.47
C VAL A 131 9.82 11.80 3.52
N ILE A 132 9.09 12.59 2.74
CA ILE A 132 9.68 13.60 1.85
C ILE A 132 10.54 14.58 2.66
N TYR A 133 10.00 15.11 3.75
CA TYR A 133 10.73 16.04 4.61
C TYR A 133 12.04 15.44 5.16
N ILE A 134 11.97 14.23 5.71
CA ILE A 134 13.14 13.55 6.29
C ILE A 134 14.18 13.25 5.20
N VAL A 135 13.77 12.74 4.04
CA VAL A 135 14.68 12.41 2.93
C VAL A 135 15.38 13.66 2.40
N CYS A 136 14.64 14.75 2.20
CA CYS A 136 15.22 16.03 1.77
C CYS A 136 16.13 16.64 2.83
N LYS A 137 15.80 16.51 4.12
CA LYS A 137 16.63 17.02 5.23
C LYS A 137 17.93 16.24 5.42
N LEU A 138 17.90 14.92 5.19
CA LEU A 138 19.10 14.08 5.27
C LEU A 138 20.03 14.28 4.08
N ASN A 139 19.50 14.66 2.92
CA ASN A 139 20.27 14.82 1.69
C ASN A 139 20.10 16.23 1.11
N ASN A 140 20.89 17.18 1.59
CA ASN A 140 20.85 18.60 1.20
C ASN A 140 21.08 18.88 -0.31
N GLY A 141 21.43 17.87 -1.12
CA GLY A 141 21.61 17.96 -2.58
C GLY A 141 20.53 17.26 -3.41
N LEU A 142 19.42 16.84 -2.81
CA LEU A 142 18.27 16.32 -3.55
C LEU A 142 17.35 17.45 -4.01
N ASN A 143 16.90 17.36 -5.25
CA ASN A 143 15.82 18.20 -5.73
C ASN A 143 14.53 17.78 -5.03
N ILE A 144 13.89 18.74 -4.37
CA ILE A 144 12.66 18.55 -3.57
C ILE A 144 11.49 18.15 -4.46
N LEU A 145 11.38 18.74 -5.65
CA LEU A 145 10.31 18.44 -6.61
C LEU A 145 10.46 17.02 -7.13
N ASP A 146 11.66 16.62 -7.55
CA ASP A 146 11.93 15.27 -8.05
C ASP A 146 11.64 14.23 -6.96
N THR A 147 12.08 14.50 -5.72
CA THR A 147 11.81 13.62 -4.58
C THR A 147 10.32 13.49 -4.30
N SER A 148 9.58 14.60 -4.32
CA SER A 148 8.14 14.58 -4.03
C SER A 148 7.36 13.85 -5.12
N PHE A 149 7.69 14.12 -6.39
CA PHE A 149 7.08 13.49 -7.54
C PHE A 149 7.37 11.99 -7.58
N SER A 150 8.62 11.57 -7.32
CA SER A 150 8.97 10.15 -7.30
C SER A 150 8.15 9.39 -6.26
N ARG A 151 7.98 9.95 -5.03
CA ARG A 151 7.17 9.31 -3.97
C ARG A 151 5.72 9.12 -4.37
N PHE A 152 5.16 10.02 -5.17
CA PHE A 152 3.83 9.84 -5.71
C PHE A 152 3.79 8.69 -6.71
N ILE A 153 4.68 8.68 -7.72
CA ILE A 153 4.73 7.64 -8.75
C ILE A 153 5.01 6.25 -8.17
N GLU A 154 5.97 6.14 -7.26
CA GLU A 154 6.29 4.91 -6.53
C GLU A 154 5.08 4.40 -5.73
N SER A 155 4.30 5.32 -5.15
CA SER A 155 3.06 4.93 -4.47
C SER A 155 2.04 4.36 -5.44
N LEU A 156 1.87 4.98 -6.62
CA LEU A 156 0.98 4.49 -7.68
C LEU A 156 1.42 3.11 -8.19
N LEU A 157 2.74 2.90 -8.33
CA LEU A 157 3.29 1.60 -8.74
C LEU A 157 2.93 0.50 -7.72
N GLY A 158 3.10 0.76 -6.42
CA GLY A 158 2.69 -0.20 -5.38
C GLY A 158 1.18 -0.49 -5.37
N ILE A 159 0.35 0.52 -5.64
CA ILE A 159 -1.10 0.33 -5.82
C ILE A 159 -1.36 -0.59 -7.02
N ALA A 160 -0.75 -0.30 -8.17
CA ALA A 160 -0.94 -1.08 -9.39
C ALA A 160 -0.53 -2.55 -9.21
N ILE A 161 0.64 -2.80 -8.60
CA ILE A 161 1.13 -4.16 -8.29
C ILE A 161 0.11 -4.90 -7.42
N THR A 162 -0.39 -4.25 -6.37
CA THR A 162 -1.39 -4.82 -5.47
C THR A 162 -2.65 -5.22 -6.23
N MET A 163 -3.18 -4.31 -7.05
CA MET A 163 -4.41 -4.55 -7.79
C MET A 163 -4.25 -5.66 -8.82
N VAL A 164 -3.11 -5.76 -9.49
CA VAL A 164 -2.80 -6.85 -10.44
C VAL A 164 -2.73 -8.19 -9.72
N VAL A 165 -1.91 -8.30 -8.67
CA VAL A 165 -1.76 -9.54 -7.90
C VAL A 165 -3.11 -9.97 -7.32
N ARG A 166 -3.86 -9.03 -6.75
CA ARG A 166 -5.15 -9.31 -6.16
C ARG A 166 -6.17 -9.77 -7.19
N SER A 167 -6.19 -9.16 -8.38
CA SER A 167 -7.10 -9.55 -9.48
C SER A 167 -6.85 -11.00 -9.92
N ILE A 168 -5.58 -11.37 -10.04
CA ILE A 168 -5.17 -12.73 -10.42
C ILE A 168 -5.55 -13.76 -9.36
N SER A 169 -5.63 -13.36 -8.09
CA SER A 169 -5.94 -14.24 -6.97
C SER A 169 -7.44 -14.37 -6.63
N ILE A 170 -8.33 -13.58 -7.25
CA ILE A 170 -9.79 -13.72 -7.08
C ILE A 170 -10.29 -15.14 -7.38
N PRO A 171 -9.88 -15.80 -8.50
CA PRO A 171 -10.29 -17.17 -8.79
C PRO A 171 -9.90 -18.15 -7.68
N LEU A 172 -8.70 -17.97 -7.09
CA LEU A 172 -8.20 -18.79 -6.00
C LEU A 172 -9.09 -18.65 -4.75
N HIS A 173 -9.46 -17.42 -4.40
CA HIS A 173 -10.39 -17.17 -3.30
C HIS A 173 -11.76 -17.83 -3.53
N THR A 174 -12.34 -17.68 -4.73
CA THR A 174 -13.64 -18.31 -5.05
C THR A 174 -13.57 -19.83 -5.03
N TYR A 175 -12.46 -20.41 -5.47
CA TYR A 175 -12.23 -21.85 -5.42
C TYR A 175 -12.16 -22.34 -3.96
N VAL A 176 -11.32 -21.71 -3.13
CA VAL A 176 -11.19 -22.07 -1.71
C VAL A 176 -12.54 -21.97 -0.99
N ASP A 177 -13.31 -20.91 -1.21
CA ASP A 177 -14.63 -20.74 -0.59
C ASP A 177 -15.64 -21.78 -1.07
N SER A 178 -15.66 -22.13 -2.37
CA SER A 178 -16.55 -23.18 -2.90
C SER A 178 -16.26 -24.56 -2.31
N VAL A 179 -14.98 -24.94 -2.20
CA VAL A 179 -14.56 -26.22 -1.62
C VAL A 179 -14.96 -26.30 -0.15
N ILE A 180 -14.81 -25.20 0.60
CA ILE A 180 -15.23 -25.14 2.00
C ILE A 180 -16.74 -25.32 2.13
N LYS A 181 -17.55 -24.65 1.30
CA LYS A 181 -19.01 -24.74 1.34
C LYS A 181 -19.50 -26.17 1.05
N THR A 182 -19.02 -26.78 -0.02
CA THR A 182 -19.38 -28.17 -0.39
C THR A 182 -19.01 -29.19 0.69
N ASN A 183 -17.86 -29.01 1.37
CA ASN A 183 -17.43 -29.92 2.43
C ASN A 183 -18.10 -29.66 3.79
N LEU A 184 -18.60 -28.45 4.04
CA LEU A 184 -19.40 -28.13 5.23
C LEU A 184 -20.84 -28.63 5.07
N ASP A 185 -21.43 -28.51 3.88
CA ASP A 185 -22.78 -28.99 3.58
C ASP A 185 -22.88 -30.53 3.66
N TYR A 186 -21.80 -31.27 3.32
CA TYR A 186 -21.72 -32.72 3.51
C TYR A 186 -21.76 -33.16 4.99
N ASN A 187 -21.48 -32.24 5.93
CA ASN A 187 -21.41 -32.52 7.36
C ASN A 187 -22.70 -32.17 8.12
N ILE A 188 -23.74 -31.71 7.42
CA ILE A 188 -25.09 -31.56 7.97
C ILE A 188 -25.87 -32.82 7.53
N PRO A 189 -26.05 -33.82 8.40
CA PRO A 189 -26.91 -34.95 8.04
C PRO A 189 -28.30 -34.40 7.78
N THR A 190 -28.79 -34.58 6.55
CA THR A 190 -30.20 -34.39 6.20
C THR A 190 -31.00 -35.31 7.11
N LYS A 191 -31.66 -34.71 8.09
CA LYS A 191 -32.55 -35.39 9.03
C LYS A 191 -33.86 -35.75 8.33
#